data_AF-A0A946U121-F1
#
_entry.id   AF-A0A946U121-F1
#
_cell.length_a   1.000
_cell.length_b   1.000
_cell.length_c   1.000
_cell.angle_alpha   90.00
_cell.angle_beta   90.00
_cell.angle_gamma   90.00
#
_symmetry.space_group_name_H-M   'P 1'
#
loop_
_entity.id
_entity.type
_entity.pdbx_description
1 polymer ?
#
loop_
_entity_poly.entity_id
_entity_poly.type
_entity_poly.pdbx_seq_one_letter_code
_entity_poly.pdbx_strand_id
1 'polypeptide(L)'
;LNPSHISFYQLTLEPNTLFAKYPPKLPIDEKIWNMGEQAAILLNHNGFRQYEVSAYSERPSEHNINYWKFGDYIGIGAGAHGKITDVESQQIFRTLKPKSPKDYLSKMQAGVDISTKKEVDNVTFEFMLNSLRLKGGFSSSLFESRTGLLIKSLSSELKRAENLGLLESKNNWIKPTSKGFNFLNELQEIFL
;
A
#
# COMPACT_ATOMS: atom_id res chain seq x y z
N LEU A 1 -7.02 14.50 -22.76
CA LEU A 1 -6.73 13.09 -22.36
C LEU A 1 -7.92 12.42 -21.69
N ASN A 2 -8.69 13.10 -20.82
CA ASN A 2 -9.88 12.55 -20.13
C ASN A 2 -9.65 11.16 -19.48
N PRO A 3 -8.59 10.98 -18.68
CA PRO A 3 -8.35 9.70 -18.01
C PRO A 3 -9.42 9.45 -16.95
N SER A 4 -9.74 8.18 -16.70
CA SER A 4 -10.61 7.79 -15.58
C SER A 4 -9.88 7.70 -14.23
N HIS A 5 -8.54 7.64 -14.28
CA HIS A 5 -7.68 7.43 -13.12
C HIS A 5 -6.32 8.08 -13.35
N ILE A 6 -5.77 8.71 -12.31
CA ILE A 6 -4.48 9.38 -12.33
C ILE A 6 -3.67 8.89 -11.13
N SER A 7 -2.49 8.33 -11.40
CA SER A 7 -1.47 8.09 -10.38
C SER A 7 -0.44 9.21 -10.43
N PHE A 8 -0.28 9.91 -9.31
CA PHE A 8 0.61 11.05 -9.14
C PHE A 8 1.66 10.73 -8.07
N TYR A 9 2.93 10.77 -8.46
CA TYR A 9 4.07 10.43 -7.60
C TYR A 9 5.09 11.56 -7.58
N GLN A 10 5.71 11.75 -6.42
CA GLN A 10 7.01 12.40 -6.35
C GLN A 10 8.08 11.46 -6.93
N LEU A 11 9.02 12.01 -7.70
CA LEU A 11 10.14 11.24 -8.24
C LEU A 11 11.07 10.83 -7.09
N THR A 12 11.21 9.52 -6.89
CA THR A 12 12.20 8.91 -5.98
C THR A 12 13.36 8.34 -6.81
N LEU A 13 14.59 8.65 -6.40
CA LEU A 13 15.80 8.16 -7.07
C LEU A 13 16.23 6.83 -6.46
N GLU A 14 15.74 5.73 -7.03
CA GLU A 14 16.05 4.38 -6.54
C GLU A 14 17.47 3.94 -6.92
N PRO A 15 18.22 3.27 -6.02
CA PRO A 15 19.51 2.69 -6.34
C PRO A 15 19.47 1.79 -7.57
N ASN A 16 20.58 1.72 -8.31
CA ASN A 16 20.72 0.90 -9.53
C ASN A 16 19.81 1.31 -10.71
N THR A 17 19.27 2.53 -10.69
CA THR A 17 18.55 3.10 -11.84
C THR A 17 19.41 4.09 -12.63
N LEU A 18 18.99 4.40 -13.86
CA LEU A 18 19.65 5.41 -14.68
C LEU A 18 19.62 6.79 -14.00
N PHE A 19 18.52 7.12 -13.30
CA PHE A 19 18.41 8.37 -12.57
C PHE A 19 19.24 8.40 -11.29
N ALA A 20 19.52 7.27 -10.64
CA ALA A 20 20.52 7.25 -9.57
C ALA A 20 21.94 7.48 -10.12
N LYS A 21 22.25 6.94 -11.30
CA LYS A 21 23.55 7.14 -11.95
C LYS A 21 23.74 8.57 -12.50
N TYR A 22 22.68 9.17 -13.01
CA TYR A 22 22.64 10.51 -13.59
C TYR A 22 21.46 11.29 -13.00
N PRO A 23 21.59 11.78 -11.75
CA PRO A 23 20.48 12.42 -11.06
C PRO A 23 20.11 13.75 -11.72
N PRO A 24 18.82 13.98 -12.03
CA PRO A 24 18.35 15.28 -12.48
C PRO A 24 18.43 16.28 -11.32
N LYS A 25 18.44 17.58 -11.63
CA LYS A 25 18.28 18.62 -10.62
C LYS A 25 16.83 18.61 -10.12
N LEU A 26 16.63 18.22 -8.87
CA LEU A 26 15.32 18.24 -8.23
C LEU A 26 15.02 19.62 -7.62
N PRO A 27 13.75 20.03 -7.52
CA PRO A 27 13.36 21.17 -6.71
C PRO A 27 13.67 20.91 -5.22
N ILE A 28 13.78 21.98 -4.43
CA ILE A 28 13.86 21.86 -2.97
C ILE A 28 12.54 21.35 -2.37
N ASP A 29 12.61 20.79 -1.17
CA ASP A 29 11.48 20.13 -0.50
C ASP A 29 10.24 21.02 -0.39
N GLU A 30 10.41 22.30 -0.01
CA GLU A 30 9.31 23.27 0.07
C GLU A 30 8.58 23.42 -1.27
N LYS A 31 9.32 23.44 -2.38
CA LYS A 31 8.73 23.55 -3.71
C LYS A 31 8.03 22.26 -4.12
N ILE A 32 8.60 21.10 -3.79
CA ILE A 32 7.97 19.80 -4.02
C ILE A 32 6.64 19.72 -3.26
N TRP A 33 6.64 20.10 -1.99
CA TRP A 33 5.46 20.14 -1.13
C TRP A 33 4.36 21.03 -1.73
N ASN A 34 4.69 22.28 -2.07
CA ASN A 34 3.76 23.23 -2.66
C ASN A 34 3.17 22.71 -4.00
N MET A 35 3.99 22.06 -4.82
CA MET A 35 3.52 21.43 -6.06
C MET A 35 2.53 20.29 -5.79
N GLY A 36 2.79 19.47 -4.77
CA GLY A 36 1.88 18.40 -4.35
C GLY A 36 0.52 18.93 -3.89
N GLU A 37 0.50 19.97 -3.07
CA GLU A 37 -0.73 20.60 -2.60
C GLU A 37 -1.54 21.20 -3.77
N GLN A 38 -0.87 21.94 -4.66
CA GLN A 38 -1.51 22.52 -5.85
C GLN A 38 -2.07 21.44 -6.78
N ALA A 39 -1.33 20.34 -6.99
CA ALA A 39 -1.79 19.21 -7.78
C ALA A 39 -3.04 18.57 -7.16
N ALA A 40 -3.05 18.34 -5.84
CA ALA A 40 -4.20 17.77 -5.15
C ALA A 40 -5.45 18.66 -5.28
N ILE A 41 -5.30 19.98 -5.13
CA ILE A 41 -6.39 20.96 -5.32
C ILE A 41 -6.91 20.90 -6.76
N LEU A 42 -6.01 20.96 -7.74
CA LEU A 42 -6.36 20.96 -9.15
C LEU A 42 -7.11 19.68 -9.55
N LEU A 43 -6.59 18.52 -9.15
CA LEU A 43 -7.21 17.22 -9.41
C LEU A 43 -8.60 17.13 -8.78
N ASN A 44 -8.73 17.57 -7.54
CA ASN A 44 -9.98 17.58 -6.79
C ASN A 44 -11.04 18.49 -7.43
N HIS A 45 -10.64 19.67 -7.93
CA HIS A 45 -11.52 20.58 -8.68
C HIS A 45 -12.00 19.98 -10.00
N ASN A 46 -11.21 19.08 -10.60
CA ASN A 46 -11.56 18.37 -11.84
C ASN A 46 -12.25 17.02 -11.59
N GLY A 47 -12.76 16.77 -10.38
CA GLY A 47 -13.53 15.56 -10.04
C GLY A 47 -12.69 14.34 -9.64
N PHE A 48 -11.36 14.44 -9.64
CA PHE A 48 -10.47 13.35 -9.23
C PHE A 48 -10.25 13.38 -7.72
N ARG A 49 -10.88 12.46 -6.98
CA ARG A 49 -10.70 12.35 -5.54
C ARG A 49 -9.50 11.46 -5.22
N GLN A 50 -8.63 11.93 -4.33
CA GLN A 50 -7.55 11.11 -3.78
C GLN A 50 -8.15 10.05 -2.84
N TYR A 51 -8.10 8.78 -3.23
CA TYR A 51 -8.63 7.69 -2.40
C TYR A 51 -7.53 6.90 -1.68
N GLU A 52 -6.29 6.96 -2.18
CA GLU A 52 -5.08 6.44 -1.55
C GLU A 52 -3.89 7.38 -1.80
N VAL A 53 -2.73 7.11 -1.20
CA VAL A 53 -1.53 7.96 -1.19
C VAL A 53 -1.23 8.63 -2.54
N SER A 54 -1.19 7.84 -3.62
CA SER A 54 -0.74 8.31 -4.94
C SER A 54 -1.84 8.42 -6.00
N ALA A 55 -3.05 7.93 -5.75
CA ALA A 55 -4.04 7.73 -6.80
C ALA A 55 -5.33 8.55 -6.60
N TYR A 56 -5.77 9.08 -7.73
CA TYR A 56 -6.88 10.00 -7.84
C TYR A 56 -7.84 9.52 -8.94
N SER A 57 -9.12 9.45 -8.61
CA SER A 57 -10.16 8.99 -9.54
C SER A 57 -11.54 9.34 -9.01
N GLU A 58 -12.55 9.39 -9.87
CA GLU A 58 -13.95 9.38 -9.45
C GLU A 58 -14.34 7.99 -8.93
N ARG A 59 -14.00 6.93 -9.69
CA ARG A 59 -14.18 5.52 -9.29
C ARG A 59 -12.81 4.89 -8.98
N PRO A 60 -12.56 4.47 -7.73
CA PRO A 60 -11.31 3.81 -7.34
C PRO A 60 -11.02 2.54 -8.14
N SER A 61 -9.73 2.28 -8.40
CA SER A 61 -9.27 1.01 -8.99
C SER A 61 -9.56 -0.15 -8.03
N GLU A 62 -10.34 -1.14 -8.49
CA GLU A 62 -10.68 -2.33 -7.71
C GLU A 62 -9.43 -3.14 -7.32
N HIS A 63 -8.45 -3.21 -8.21
CA HIS A 63 -7.17 -3.87 -7.95
C HIS A 63 -6.41 -3.18 -6.80
N ASN A 64 -6.27 -1.85 -6.85
CA ASN A 64 -5.59 -1.08 -5.80
C ASN A 64 -6.34 -1.22 -4.47
N ILE A 65 -7.68 -1.14 -4.50
CA ILE A 65 -8.50 -1.30 -3.29
C ILE A 65 -8.33 -2.69 -2.69
N ASN A 66 -8.30 -3.77 -3.48
CA ASN A 66 -8.04 -5.11 -2.95
C ASN A 66 -6.67 -5.20 -2.27
N TYR A 67 -5.63 -4.67 -2.93
CA TYR A 67 -4.27 -4.66 -2.41
C TYR A 67 -4.19 -3.89 -1.08
N TRP A 68 -4.73 -2.67 -1.03
CA TRP A 68 -4.69 -1.83 0.16
C TRP A 68 -5.59 -2.33 1.29
N LYS A 69 -6.69 -3.04 0.98
CA LYS A 69 -7.51 -3.74 1.99
C LYS A 69 -6.93 -5.08 2.44
N PHE A 70 -5.65 -5.34 2.12
CA PHE A 70 -4.95 -6.56 2.48
C PHE A 70 -5.64 -7.84 1.97
N GLY A 71 -6.32 -7.74 0.83
CA GLY A 71 -6.98 -8.87 0.18
C GLY A 71 -5.99 -9.80 -0.52
N ASP A 72 -6.47 -10.98 -0.89
CA ASP A 72 -5.67 -11.97 -1.60
C ASP A 72 -5.67 -11.71 -3.11
N TYR A 73 -4.56 -12.06 -3.76
CA TYR A 73 -4.36 -11.93 -5.20
C TYR A 73 -3.20 -12.83 -5.65
N ILE A 74 -3.29 -13.27 -6.90
CA ILE A 74 -2.24 -14.08 -7.54
C ILE A 74 -1.36 -13.21 -8.44
N GLY A 75 -0.05 -13.48 -8.41
CA GLY A 75 0.92 -12.86 -9.31
C GLY A 75 1.16 -13.73 -10.54
N ILE A 76 0.95 -13.17 -11.74
CA ILE A 76 1.19 -13.84 -13.02
C ILE A 76 2.25 -13.07 -13.80
N GLY A 77 3.21 -13.80 -14.39
CA GLY A 77 4.34 -13.23 -15.12
C GLY A 77 5.64 -13.16 -14.31
N ALA A 78 6.73 -12.84 -15.00
CA ALA A 78 8.06 -12.73 -14.40
C ALA A 78 8.10 -11.61 -13.34
N GLY A 79 8.66 -11.92 -12.17
CA GLY A 79 8.76 -10.99 -11.03
C GLY A 79 7.45 -10.66 -10.33
N ALA A 80 6.33 -11.27 -10.73
CA ALA A 80 5.04 -11.00 -10.12
C ALA A 80 5.00 -11.48 -8.66
N HIS A 81 4.36 -10.69 -7.81
CA HIS A 81 4.13 -11.00 -6.40
C HIS A 81 2.66 -11.39 -6.20
N GLY A 82 2.39 -12.19 -5.17
CA GLY A 82 1.04 -12.52 -4.72
C GLY A 82 0.94 -12.50 -3.20
N LYS A 83 -0.29 -12.46 -2.71
CA LYS A 83 -0.65 -12.67 -1.31
C LYS A 83 -1.81 -13.66 -1.27
N ILE A 84 -1.64 -14.75 -0.53
CA ILE A 84 -2.67 -15.77 -0.36
C ILE A 84 -2.82 -16.10 1.11
N THR A 85 -4.05 -16.22 1.57
CA THR A 85 -4.40 -16.70 2.90
C THR A 85 -4.77 -18.17 2.78
N ASP A 86 -4.10 -19.02 3.55
CA ASP A 86 -4.48 -20.42 3.69
C ASP A 86 -5.66 -20.51 4.66
N VAL A 87 -6.80 -21.01 4.16
CA VAL A 87 -8.05 -21.03 4.95
C VAL A 87 -7.99 -22.08 6.05
N GLU A 88 -7.22 -23.16 5.88
CA GLU A 88 -7.13 -24.23 6.88
C GLU A 88 -6.21 -23.83 8.02
N SER A 89 -5.01 -23.32 7.70
CA SER A 89 -4.04 -22.92 8.72
C SER A 89 -4.22 -21.49 9.22
N GLN A 90 -5.04 -20.67 8.53
CA GLN A 90 -5.17 -19.23 8.75
C GLN A 90 -3.85 -18.44 8.57
N GLN A 91 -2.84 -19.06 7.95
CA GLN A 91 -1.55 -18.41 7.69
C GLN A 91 -1.60 -17.61 6.39
N ILE A 92 -0.86 -16.49 6.37
CA ILE A 92 -0.77 -15.61 5.22
C ILE A 92 0.59 -15.79 4.58
N PHE A 93 0.60 -15.96 3.26
CA PHE A 93 1.81 -16.18 2.49
C PHE A 93 1.99 -15.14 1.40
N ARG A 94 3.23 -14.68 1.25
CA ARG A 94 3.71 -13.96 0.07
C ARG A 94 4.24 -14.97 -0.94
N THR A 95 3.83 -14.79 -2.19
CA THR A 95 4.36 -15.57 -3.31
C THR A 95 5.16 -14.67 -4.26
N LEU A 96 6.23 -15.22 -4.83
CA LEU A 96 7.06 -14.51 -5.80
C LEU A 96 7.40 -15.41 -6.99
N LYS A 97 7.20 -14.89 -8.19
CA LYS A 97 7.63 -15.51 -9.45
C LYS A 97 9.09 -15.13 -9.77
N PRO A 98 9.83 -15.96 -10.53
CA PRO A 98 11.20 -15.65 -10.94
C PRO A 98 11.27 -14.27 -11.62
N LYS A 99 12.21 -13.42 -11.20
CA LYS A 99 12.33 -12.04 -11.72
C LYS A 99 12.74 -11.98 -13.20
N SER A 100 13.63 -12.88 -13.61
CA SER A 100 14.09 -12.97 -14.99
C SER A 100 13.02 -13.60 -15.89
N PRO A 101 12.61 -12.95 -16.99
CA PRO A 101 11.70 -13.56 -17.96
C PRO A 101 12.20 -14.90 -18.51
N LYS A 102 13.53 -15.03 -18.69
CA LYS A 102 14.15 -16.28 -19.16
C LYS A 102 13.93 -17.42 -18.16
N ASP A 103 14.17 -17.15 -16.88
CA ASP A 103 14.01 -18.16 -15.82
C ASP A 103 12.54 -18.49 -15.56
N TYR A 104 11.67 -17.49 -15.68
CA TYR A 104 10.22 -17.69 -15.60
C TYR A 104 9.75 -18.67 -16.68
N LEU A 105 10.14 -18.42 -17.94
CA LEU A 105 9.74 -19.26 -19.08
C LEU A 105 10.34 -20.67 -19.00
N SER A 106 11.63 -20.80 -18.66
CA SER A 106 12.28 -22.11 -18.59
C SER A 106 11.66 -23.00 -17.51
N LYS A 107 11.39 -22.45 -16.32
CA LYS A 107 10.75 -23.20 -15.24
C LYS A 107 9.29 -23.53 -15.55
N MET A 108 8.56 -22.61 -16.17
CA MET A 108 7.18 -22.85 -16.60
C MET A 108 7.12 -24.01 -17.62
N GLN A 109 8.02 -24.03 -18.61
CA GLN A 109 8.10 -25.10 -19.61
C GLN A 109 8.48 -26.45 -19.00
N ALA A 110 9.27 -26.46 -17.92
CA ALA A 110 9.62 -27.66 -17.18
C ALA A 110 8.47 -28.21 -16.29
N GLY A 111 7.32 -27.51 -16.22
CA GLY A 111 6.15 -27.97 -15.47
C GLY A 111 6.31 -27.97 -13.94
N VAL A 112 7.31 -27.28 -13.41
CA VAL A 112 7.55 -27.15 -11.97
C VAL A 112 6.80 -25.95 -11.39
N ASP A 113 6.42 -26.02 -10.12
CA ASP A 113 5.95 -24.82 -9.42
C ASP A 113 7.08 -23.79 -9.36
N ILE A 114 6.82 -22.65 -10.00
CA ILE A 114 7.81 -21.59 -10.16
C ILE A 114 7.75 -20.57 -9.01
N SER A 115 6.71 -20.63 -8.17
CA SER A 115 6.52 -19.69 -7.07
C SER A 115 7.40 -20.06 -5.88
N THR A 116 8.14 -19.09 -5.35
CA THR A 116 8.56 -19.18 -3.95
C THR A 116 7.38 -18.75 -3.07
N LYS A 117 7.22 -19.41 -1.92
CA LYS A 117 6.19 -19.13 -0.92
C LYS A 117 6.90 -18.83 0.41
N LYS A 118 6.58 -17.71 1.03
CA LYS A 118 7.09 -17.33 2.36
C LYS A 118 5.91 -16.91 3.24
N GLU A 119 5.86 -17.41 4.47
CA GLU A 119 4.91 -16.93 5.48
C GLU A 119 5.21 -15.47 5.85
N VAL A 120 4.16 -14.70 6.13
CA VAL A 120 4.28 -13.32 6.59
C VAL A 120 4.66 -13.31 8.08
N ASP A 121 5.82 -12.74 8.40
CA ASP A 121 6.38 -12.73 9.75
C ASP A 121 5.58 -11.81 10.71
N ASN A 122 5.20 -10.61 10.25
CA ASN A 122 4.41 -9.64 11.03
C ASN A 122 3.15 -9.22 10.26
N VAL A 123 2.09 -10.03 10.40
CA VAL A 123 0.80 -9.83 9.73
C VAL A 123 0.17 -8.49 10.08
N THR A 124 0.26 -8.10 11.35
CA THR A 124 -0.26 -6.84 11.86
C THR A 124 0.39 -5.65 11.15
N PHE A 125 1.73 -5.60 11.15
CA PHE A 125 2.46 -4.51 10.51
C PHE A 125 2.16 -4.48 9.01
N GLU A 126 2.19 -5.62 8.32
CA GLU A 126 1.88 -5.66 6.90
C GLU A 126 0.44 -5.18 6.60
N PHE A 127 -0.55 -5.53 7.42
CA PHE A 127 -1.91 -5.01 7.25
C PHE A 127 -1.92 -3.48 7.38
N MET A 128 -1.27 -2.93 8.40
CA MET A 128 -1.24 -1.48 8.65
C MET A 128 -0.47 -0.73 7.55
N LEU A 129 0.64 -1.31 7.08
CA LEU A 129 1.43 -0.82 5.95
C LEU A 129 0.58 -0.67 4.68
N ASN A 130 -0.39 -1.56 4.47
CA ASN A 130 -1.29 -1.50 3.32
C ASN A 130 -2.52 -0.62 3.57
N SER A 131 -3.27 -0.88 4.63
CA SER A 131 -4.58 -0.27 4.87
C SER A 131 -4.51 1.23 5.20
N LEU A 132 -3.43 1.68 5.84
CA LEU A 132 -3.24 3.10 6.14
C LEU A 132 -2.93 3.95 4.89
N ARG A 133 -2.61 3.32 3.76
CA ARG A 133 -2.52 4.01 2.47
C ARG A 133 -3.88 4.52 1.99
N LEU A 134 -4.98 3.93 2.45
CA LEU A 134 -6.32 4.39 2.11
C LEU A 134 -6.63 5.65 2.91
N LYS A 135 -6.97 6.74 2.21
CA LYS A 135 -7.36 8.00 2.85
C LYS A 135 -8.63 7.84 3.69
N GLY A 136 -9.50 6.92 3.28
CA GLY A 136 -10.70 6.54 4.01
C GLY A 136 -10.46 5.61 5.20
N GLY A 137 -9.26 5.05 5.36
CA GLY A 137 -8.97 4.05 6.40
C GLY A 137 -9.70 2.72 6.23
N PHE A 138 -9.95 2.04 7.34
CA PHE A 138 -10.52 0.70 7.40
C PHE A 138 -11.39 0.49 8.65
N SER A 139 -12.29 -0.48 8.59
CA SER A 139 -13.05 -0.95 9.76
C SER A 139 -12.28 -1.99 10.56
N SER A 140 -12.49 -2.06 11.88
CA SER A 140 -11.96 -3.13 12.73
C SER A 140 -12.29 -4.52 12.19
N SER A 141 -13.52 -4.75 11.70
CA SER A 141 -13.91 -6.03 11.12
C SER A 141 -13.12 -6.40 9.85
N LEU A 142 -12.63 -5.40 9.11
CA LEU A 142 -11.78 -5.66 7.95
C LEU A 142 -10.43 -6.22 8.41
N PHE A 143 -9.81 -5.59 9.43
CA PHE A 143 -8.59 -6.11 10.04
C PHE A 143 -8.79 -7.57 10.47
N GLU A 144 -9.80 -7.82 11.29
CA GLU A 144 -10.06 -9.14 11.87
C GLU A 144 -10.29 -10.20 10.78
N SER A 145 -11.08 -9.87 9.74
CA SER A 145 -11.34 -10.79 8.62
C SER A 145 -10.13 -11.07 7.73
N ARG A 146 -9.14 -10.17 7.71
CA ARG A 146 -7.97 -10.25 6.81
C ARG A 146 -6.72 -10.80 7.49
N THR A 147 -6.67 -10.74 8.81
CA THR A 147 -5.51 -11.16 9.61
C THR A 147 -5.81 -12.35 10.51
N GLY A 148 -7.08 -12.62 10.83
CA GLY A 148 -7.48 -13.58 11.86
C GLY A 148 -7.19 -13.12 13.29
N LEU A 149 -6.69 -11.88 13.48
CA LEU A 149 -6.34 -11.31 14.76
C LEU A 149 -7.42 -10.33 15.24
N LEU A 150 -7.63 -10.23 16.55
CA LEU A 150 -8.57 -9.26 17.12
C LEU A 150 -7.99 -7.85 17.07
N ILE A 151 -8.78 -6.84 16.68
CA ILE A 151 -8.30 -5.43 16.63
C ILE A 151 -7.76 -4.95 17.99
N LYS A 152 -8.27 -5.53 19.09
CA LYS A 152 -7.86 -5.22 20.46
C LYS A 152 -6.38 -5.51 20.73
N SER A 153 -5.73 -6.37 19.95
CA SER A 153 -4.28 -6.59 20.07
C SER A 153 -3.47 -5.33 19.74
N LEU A 154 -4.06 -4.35 19.04
CA LEU A 154 -3.43 -3.08 18.65
C LEU A 154 -3.82 -1.90 19.53
N SER A 155 -4.42 -2.15 20.70
CA SER A 155 -4.98 -1.07 21.52
C SER A 155 -3.91 -0.03 21.92
N SER A 156 -2.70 -0.47 22.23
CA SER A 156 -1.56 0.39 22.60
C SER A 156 -1.11 1.29 21.46
N GLU A 157 -0.93 0.70 20.28
CA GLU A 157 -0.43 1.32 19.06
C GLU A 157 -1.45 2.32 18.52
N LEU A 158 -2.72 1.91 18.46
CA LEU A 158 -3.83 2.78 18.08
C LEU A 158 -3.93 3.97 19.03
N LYS A 159 -3.88 3.73 20.35
CA LYS A 159 -3.94 4.82 21.34
C LYS A 159 -2.75 5.78 21.21
N ARG A 160 -1.55 5.25 20.96
CA ARG A 160 -0.35 6.07 20.72
C ARG A 160 -0.53 6.94 19.47
N ALA A 161 -0.98 6.36 18.37
CA ALA A 161 -1.20 7.09 17.11
C ALA A 161 -2.30 8.16 17.23
N GLU A 162 -3.38 7.88 17.97
CA GLU A 162 -4.42 8.87 18.30
C GLU A 162 -3.88 10.02 19.16
N ASN A 163 -3.11 9.71 20.21
CA ASN A 163 -2.51 10.73 21.07
C ASN A 163 -1.54 11.65 20.30
N LEU A 164 -0.87 11.13 19.27
CA LEU A 164 -0.01 11.91 18.35
C LEU A 164 -0.81 12.69 17.29
N GLY A 165 -2.12 12.49 17.22
CA GLY A 165 -3.02 13.09 16.24
C GLY A 165 -2.86 12.52 14.83
N LEU A 166 -2.28 11.32 14.69
CA LEU A 166 -2.04 10.67 13.38
C LEU A 166 -3.21 9.80 12.94
N LEU A 167 -3.96 9.21 13.89
CA LEU A 167 -5.18 8.45 13.63
C LEU A 167 -6.39 9.09 14.31
N GLU A 168 -7.55 8.83 13.74
CA GLU A 168 -8.83 8.95 14.43
C GLU A 168 -9.60 7.62 14.36
N SER A 169 -10.15 7.19 15.49
CA SER A 169 -11.02 6.01 15.58
C SER A 169 -12.42 6.40 16.04
N LYS A 170 -13.44 6.01 15.28
CA LYS A 170 -14.85 6.25 15.62
C LYS A 170 -15.72 5.09 15.13
N ASN A 171 -16.61 4.57 15.97
CA ASN A 171 -17.57 3.52 15.60
C ASN A 171 -16.93 2.32 14.88
N ASN A 172 -15.84 1.77 15.42
CA ASN A 172 -15.05 0.68 14.80
C ASN A 172 -14.44 1.01 13.43
N TRP A 173 -14.29 2.30 13.12
CA TRP A 173 -13.61 2.79 11.92
C TRP A 173 -12.34 3.52 12.31
N ILE A 174 -11.20 3.10 11.75
CA ILE A 174 -9.87 3.67 11.98
C ILE A 174 -9.41 4.30 10.68
N LYS A 175 -8.99 5.56 10.71
CA LYS A 175 -8.43 6.23 9.51
C LYS A 175 -7.34 7.22 9.86
N PRO A 176 -6.38 7.47 8.96
CA PRO A 176 -5.41 8.53 9.11
C PRO A 176 -6.11 9.90 9.14
N THR A 177 -5.67 10.76 10.05
CA THR A 177 -5.99 12.19 9.98
C THR A 177 -5.24 12.82 8.79
N SER A 178 -5.54 14.07 8.43
CA SER A 178 -4.73 14.78 7.43
C SER A 178 -3.24 14.82 7.81
N LYS A 179 -2.93 14.96 9.11
CA LYS A 179 -1.56 14.90 9.61
C LYS A 179 -0.99 13.49 9.44
N GLY A 180 -1.68 12.45 9.89
CA GLY A 180 -1.20 11.07 9.77
C GLY A 180 -1.01 10.61 8.32
N PHE A 181 -1.81 11.13 7.39
CA PHE A 181 -1.66 10.83 5.97
C PHE A 181 -0.44 11.51 5.35
N ASN A 182 -0.10 12.72 5.81
CA ASN A 182 1.11 13.44 5.38
C ASN A 182 2.39 12.86 6.00
N PHE A 183 2.29 12.28 7.20
CA PHE A 183 3.38 11.62 7.95
C PHE A 183 3.10 10.11 8.03
N LEU A 184 2.83 9.50 6.87
CA LEU A 184 2.37 8.10 6.79
C LEU A 184 3.43 7.11 7.27
N ASN A 185 4.70 7.36 6.98
CA ASN A 185 5.78 6.46 7.39
C ASN A 185 5.89 6.41 8.92
N GLU A 186 5.88 7.58 9.58
CA GLU A 186 5.92 7.71 11.03
C GLU A 186 4.70 7.06 11.68
N LEU A 187 3.53 7.16 11.04
CA LEU A 187 2.32 6.48 11.49
C LEU A 187 2.45 4.95 11.36
N GLN A 188 3.00 4.45 10.26
CA GLN A 188 3.14 3.00 10.04
C GLN A 188 4.19 2.37 10.97
N GLU A 189 5.28 3.08 11.25
CA GLU A 189 6.33 2.63 12.18
C GLU A 189 5.83 2.38 13.61
N ILE A 190 4.71 2.98 14.02
CA ILE A 190 4.10 2.71 15.34
C ILE A 190 3.64 1.24 15.45
N PHE A 191 3.38 0.56 14.34
CA PHE A 191 2.87 -0.80 14.29
C PHE A 191 3.94 -1.85 13.94
N LEU A 192 5.22 -1.44 13.88
CA LEU A 192 6.35 -2.33 13.64
C LEU A 192 6.74 -3.06 14.93
#